data_AF-A0A257LXQ3-F1
#
_entry.id   AF-A0A257LXQ3-F1
#
_cell.length_a   1.000
_cell.length_b   1.000
_cell.length_c   1.000
_cell.angle_alpha   90.00
_cell.angle_beta   90.00
_cell.angle_gamma   90.00
#
_symmetry.space_group_name_H-M   'P 1'
#
loop_
_entity.id
_entity.type
_entity.pdbx_description
1 polymer ?
#
loop_
_entity_poly.entity_id
_entity_poly.type
_entity_poly.pdbx_seq_one_letter_code
_entity_poly.pdbx_strand_id
1 'polypeptide(L)'
;PVDFKAHPDKIPEDKRVGMLEKGEGVIDGRFGGEGTGGQSKLPFEWEVGKPTKFFVQAKPVGQFTEFTGHIFDPAQNKWRLMATFRTLSKGIPLQGLYSFVEDFRRDFESAKIVHRASYGNGWVLDLKGKWQPMLNANFTGDDTPSTNVDAGPIPGGFFLQTGGDTVQKTTKLWGKMTREAKGNPPEGLDKLLRP
;
A
#
# COMPACT_ATOMS: atom_id res chain seq x y z
N PRO A 1 21.58 14.19 21.68
CA PRO A 1 20.56 14.50 20.64
C PRO A 1 19.34 13.57 20.81
N VAL A 2 18.12 14.06 20.64
CA VAL A 2 16.92 13.19 20.72
C VAL A 2 16.88 12.31 19.47
N ASP A 3 16.78 11.00 19.65
CA ASP A 3 16.50 10.08 18.55
C ASP A 3 15.02 10.16 18.16
N PHE A 4 14.72 11.03 17.20
CA PHE A 4 13.37 11.19 16.66
C PHE A 4 12.91 10.00 15.80
N LYS A 5 13.77 9.02 15.48
CA LYS A 5 13.35 7.78 14.81
C LYS A 5 12.75 6.78 15.79
N ALA A 6 13.23 6.74 17.03
CA ALA A 6 12.72 5.85 18.06
C ALA A 6 11.52 6.43 18.84
N HIS A 7 11.37 7.77 18.86
CA HIS A 7 10.41 8.45 19.73
C HIS A 7 9.48 9.39 18.96
N PRO A 8 8.38 8.88 18.37
CA PRO A 8 7.43 9.71 17.60
C PRO A 8 6.82 10.84 18.44
N ASP A 9 6.64 10.61 19.75
CA ASP A 9 6.04 11.58 20.67
C ASP A 9 7.00 12.71 21.08
N LYS A 10 8.27 12.66 20.66
CA LYS A 10 9.25 13.73 20.91
C LYS A 10 9.40 14.70 19.75
N ILE A 11 8.85 14.38 18.57
CA ILE A 11 8.88 15.29 17.40
C ILE A 11 8.09 16.56 17.72
N PRO A 12 8.48 17.77 17.29
CA PRO A 12 7.63 18.96 17.46
C PRO A 12 6.23 18.75 16.86
N GLU A 13 5.17 19.15 17.56
CA GLU A 13 3.79 18.84 17.17
C GLU A 13 3.43 19.34 15.77
N ASP A 14 3.91 20.53 15.40
CA ASP A 14 3.78 21.15 14.09
C ASP A 14 4.46 20.37 12.94
N LYS A 15 5.37 19.45 13.29
CA LYS A 15 6.11 18.59 12.35
C LYS A 15 5.66 17.14 12.38
N ARG A 16 4.74 16.76 13.27
CA ARG A 16 4.21 15.39 13.36
C ARG A 16 3.22 15.13 12.23
N VAL A 17 3.09 13.85 11.87
CA VAL A 17 1.91 13.38 11.16
C VAL A 17 0.67 13.65 12.03
N GLY A 18 -0.30 14.37 11.47
CA GLY A 18 -1.57 14.70 12.10
C GLY A 18 -2.70 13.84 11.54
N MET A 19 -3.58 13.34 12.40
CA MET A 19 -4.83 12.70 12.01
C MET A 19 -5.89 13.78 11.77
N LEU A 20 -6.39 13.92 10.55
CA LEU A 20 -7.45 14.88 10.21
C LEU A 20 -8.83 14.24 10.32
N GLU A 21 -8.97 13.02 9.81
CA GLU A 21 -10.23 12.28 9.85
C GLU A 21 -9.97 10.80 10.09
N LYS A 22 -10.89 10.16 10.81
CA LYS A 22 -10.83 8.75 11.17
C LYS A 22 -12.15 8.08 10.82
N GLY A 23 -12.07 6.96 10.11
CA GLY A 23 -13.24 6.16 9.78
C GLY A 23 -13.85 5.45 10.98
N GLU A 24 -15.11 5.04 10.85
CA GLU A 24 -15.81 4.27 11.87
C GLU A 24 -15.15 2.89 12.10
N GLY A 25 -14.87 2.59 13.38
CA GLY A 25 -14.20 1.36 13.81
C GLY A 25 -12.69 1.34 13.59
N VAL A 26 -12.12 2.41 13.02
CA VAL A 26 -10.68 2.51 12.79
C VAL A 26 -9.96 2.86 14.09
N ILE A 27 -8.90 2.11 14.38
CA ILE A 27 -8.00 2.30 15.50
C ILE A 27 -6.78 3.07 14.99
N ASP A 28 -6.49 4.22 15.59
CA ASP A 28 -5.33 5.05 15.25
C ASP A 28 -4.19 4.90 16.25
N GLY A 29 -2.99 5.29 15.83
CA GLY A 29 -1.83 5.33 16.70
C GLY A 29 -0.63 5.98 16.02
N ARG A 30 0.52 5.90 16.70
CA ARG A 30 1.82 6.34 16.17
C ARG A 30 2.78 5.15 16.13
N PHE A 31 3.79 5.25 15.26
CA PHE A 31 4.86 4.26 15.18
C PHE A 31 6.24 4.93 15.24
N GLY A 32 7.23 4.14 15.64
CA GLY A 32 8.65 4.49 15.73
C GLY A 32 9.52 3.28 15.34
N GLY A 33 10.84 3.42 15.39
CA GLY A 33 11.82 2.35 15.19
C GLY A 33 12.33 2.21 13.74
N GLU A 34 11.47 2.41 12.76
CA GLU A 34 11.79 2.34 11.31
C GLU A 34 11.50 3.68 10.61
N GLY A 35 11.71 4.77 11.36
CA GLY A 35 11.13 6.08 11.08
C GLY A 35 9.97 6.36 12.04
N THR A 36 9.27 7.48 11.84
CA THR A 36 8.17 7.89 12.72
C THR A 36 6.99 8.43 11.94
N GLY A 37 5.79 8.14 12.43
CA GLY A 37 4.57 8.56 11.74
C GLY A 37 3.28 8.22 12.49
N GLY A 38 2.17 8.40 11.77
CA GLY A 38 0.85 7.95 12.20
C GLY A 38 0.48 6.64 11.50
N GLN A 39 -0.29 5.80 12.18
CA GLN A 39 -0.85 4.58 11.63
C GLN A 39 -2.34 4.48 11.94
N SER A 40 -3.05 3.73 11.10
CA SER A 40 -4.47 3.42 11.27
C SER A 40 -4.71 1.96 10.92
N LYS A 41 -5.49 1.24 11.73
CA LYS A 41 -5.78 -0.18 11.60
C LYS A 41 -7.28 -0.41 11.73
N LEU A 42 -7.82 -1.36 11.00
CA LEU A 42 -9.22 -1.75 11.07
C LEU A 42 -9.29 -3.29 11.12
N PRO A 43 -9.88 -3.91 12.15
CA PRO A 43 -10.25 -5.31 12.10
C PRO A 43 -11.17 -5.53 10.89
N PHE A 44 -10.74 -6.38 9.96
CA PHE A 44 -11.41 -6.61 8.69
C PHE A 44 -11.33 -8.09 8.33
N GLU A 45 -12.48 -8.73 8.19
CA GLU A 45 -12.63 -10.15 7.87
C GLU A 45 -12.35 -10.38 6.37
N TRP A 46 -11.07 -10.40 5.99
CA TRP A 46 -10.66 -10.78 4.65
C TRP A 46 -10.57 -12.30 4.51
N GLU A 47 -10.77 -12.80 3.29
CA GLU A 47 -10.73 -14.23 2.99
C GLU A 47 -9.75 -14.51 1.86
N VAL A 48 -8.99 -15.61 1.97
CA VAL A 48 -8.08 -16.05 0.92
C VAL A 48 -8.85 -16.30 -0.37
N GLY A 49 -8.33 -15.77 -1.49
CA GLY A 49 -8.95 -15.90 -2.81
C GLY A 49 -10.08 -14.90 -3.09
N LYS A 50 -10.55 -14.13 -2.10
CA LYS A 50 -11.49 -13.02 -2.32
C LYS A 50 -10.74 -11.70 -2.47
N PRO A 51 -11.08 -10.87 -3.47
CA PRO A 51 -10.38 -9.60 -3.69
C PRO A 51 -10.81 -8.55 -2.66
N THR A 52 -9.82 -7.96 -1.99
CA THR A 52 -9.99 -6.73 -1.21
C THR A 52 -9.56 -5.53 -2.06
N LYS A 53 -10.36 -4.46 -2.07
CA LYS A 53 -10.09 -3.26 -2.88
C LYS A 53 -9.65 -2.11 -1.99
N PHE A 54 -8.63 -1.38 -2.44
CA PHE A 54 -8.07 -0.23 -1.75
C PHE A 54 -8.10 0.99 -2.66
N PHE A 55 -8.23 2.17 -2.06
CA PHE A 55 -8.12 3.45 -2.74
C PHE A 55 -7.29 4.39 -1.87
N VAL A 56 -6.33 5.07 -2.48
CA VAL A 56 -5.47 6.04 -1.80
C VAL A 56 -5.42 7.31 -2.62
N GLN A 57 -5.55 8.45 -1.96
CA GLN A 57 -5.38 9.78 -2.55
C GLN A 57 -4.29 10.52 -1.78
N ALA A 58 -3.41 11.23 -2.50
CA ALA A 58 -2.56 12.26 -1.94
C ALA A 58 -3.01 13.62 -2.47
N LYS A 59 -3.30 14.56 -1.57
CA LYS A 59 -3.71 15.92 -1.89
C LYS A 59 -2.67 16.92 -1.34
N PRO A 60 -1.92 17.61 -2.21
CA PRO A 60 -1.06 18.72 -1.77
C PRO A 60 -1.85 19.86 -1.12
N VAL A 61 -1.40 20.33 0.04
CA VAL A 61 -1.98 21.46 0.79
C VAL A 61 -0.84 22.34 1.33
N GLY A 62 -0.43 23.33 0.54
CA GLY A 62 0.74 24.16 0.85
C GLY A 62 2.01 23.31 0.97
N GLN A 63 2.70 23.40 2.11
CA GLN A 63 3.88 22.56 2.40
C GLN A 63 3.54 21.12 2.87
N PHE A 64 2.27 20.82 3.10
CA PHE A 64 1.81 19.53 3.56
C PHE A 64 1.22 18.71 2.40
N THR A 65 1.11 17.40 2.60
CA THR A 65 0.26 16.54 1.79
C THR A 65 -0.71 15.81 2.72
N GLU A 66 -1.98 15.74 2.32
CA GLU A 66 -3.01 14.94 2.96
C GLU A 66 -3.14 13.60 2.25
N PHE A 67 -2.98 12.50 2.97
CA PHE A 67 -3.11 11.13 2.49
C PHE A 67 -4.40 10.54 3.02
N THR A 68 -5.33 10.22 2.12
CA THR A 68 -6.59 9.58 2.48
C THR A 68 -6.61 8.14 1.97
N GLY A 69 -6.88 7.19 2.86
CA GLY A 69 -7.06 5.78 2.52
C GLY A 69 -8.50 5.33 2.69
N HIS A 70 -8.98 4.51 1.76
CA HIS A 70 -10.26 3.80 1.84
C HIS A 70 -10.07 2.31 1.58
N ILE A 71 -10.93 1.52 2.21
CA ILE A 71 -11.09 0.08 1.94
C ILE A 71 -12.52 -0.17 1.49
N PHE A 72 -12.71 -1.04 0.49
CA PHE A 72 -14.04 -1.44 0.06
C PHE A 72 -14.58 -2.56 0.95
N ASP A 73 -15.75 -2.35 1.53
CA ASP A 73 -16.48 -3.34 2.32
C ASP A 73 -17.48 -4.07 1.41
N PRO A 74 -17.22 -5.35 1.05
CA PRO A 74 -18.10 -6.08 0.16
C PRO A 74 -19.44 -6.45 0.81
N ALA A 75 -19.50 -6.59 2.14
CA ALA A 75 -20.73 -6.92 2.85
C ALA A 75 -21.72 -5.74 2.81
N GLN A 76 -21.20 -4.52 2.82
CA GLN A 76 -21.99 -3.29 2.75
C GLN A 76 -22.04 -2.67 1.35
N ASN A 77 -21.33 -3.25 0.38
CA ASN A 77 -21.15 -2.73 -0.97
C ASN A 77 -20.76 -1.23 -1.00
N LYS A 78 -19.86 -0.82 -0.09
CA LYS A 78 -19.48 0.60 0.05
C LYS A 78 -18.00 0.77 0.36
N TRP A 79 -17.44 1.91 -0.06
CA TRP A 79 -16.14 2.35 0.40
C TRP A 79 -16.22 2.88 1.83
N ARG A 80 -15.30 2.43 2.68
CA ARG A 80 -15.15 2.90 4.05
C ARG A 80 -13.87 3.71 4.15
N LEU A 81 -13.97 4.89 4.74
CA LEU A 81 -12.81 5.69 5.12
C LEU A 81 -11.97 4.88 6.13
N MET A 82 -10.65 4.84 5.93
CA MET A 82 -9.71 4.40 6.95
C MET A 82 -9.26 5.62 7.76
N ALA A 83 -8.50 6.51 7.13
CA ALA A 83 -8.00 7.71 7.75
C ALA A 83 -7.64 8.75 6.68
N THR A 84 -7.63 10.02 7.10
CA THR A 84 -6.91 11.09 6.41
C THR A 84 -5.79 11.58 7.32
N PHE A 85 -4.54 11.38 6.91
CA PHE A 85 -3.36 11.89 7.59
C PHE A 85 -2.80 13.10 6.86
N ARG A 86 -2.31 14.10 7.60
CA ARG A 86 -1.53 15.22 7.06
C ARG A 86 -0.07 15.07 7.48
N THR A 87 0.84 15.22 6.53
CA THR A 87 2.28 15.15 6.78
C THR A 87 3.03 16.29 6.09
N LEU A 88 4.16 16.69 6.67
CA LEU A 88 5.04 17.72 6.12
C LEU A 88 5.92 17.11 5.01
N SER A 89 5.40 17.10 3.78
CA SER A 89 5.98 16.40 2.63
C SER A 89 6.22 17.29 1.42
N LYS A 90 6.31 18.61 1.60
CA LYS A 90 6.53 19.60 0.53
C LYS A 90 5.43 19.59 -0.55
N GLY A 91 4.22 19.16 -0.21
CA GLY A 91 3.09 19.15 -1.15
C GLY A 91 3.27 18.22 -2.35
N ILE A 92 3.98 17.11 -2.21
CA ILE A 92 4.16 16.16 -3.31
C ILE A 92 2.90 15.29 -3.52
N PRO A 93 2.56 14.93 -4.78
CA PRO A 93 1.53 13.92 -5.07
C PRO A 93 2.04 12.50 -4.77
N LEU A 94 1.19 11.49 -5.00
CA LEU A 94 1.60 10.08 -4.89
C LEU A 94 2.80 9.79 -5.80
N GLN A 95 3.80 9.13 -5.22
CA GLN A 95 5.01 8.66 -5.91
C GLN A 95 5.40 7.31 -5.34
N GLY A 96 6.21 6.54 -6.07
CA GLY A 96 6.67 5.23 -5.61
C GLY A 96 5.51 4.28 -5.31
N LEU A 97 4.57 4.13 -6.25
CA LEU A 97 3.46 3.21 -6.08
C LEU A 97 3.96 1.77 -6.18
N TYR A 98 3.86 0.99 -5.10
CA TYR A 98 4.23 -0.42 -5.09
C TYR A 98 3.30 -1.24 -4.18
N SER A 99 3.48 -2.55 -4.22
CA SER A 99 2.90 -3.50 -3.27
C SER A 99 3.98 -4.51 -2.91
N PHE A 100 3.89 -5.09 -1.71
CA PHE A 100 4.88 -6.04 -1.21
C PHE A 100 4.21 -7.15 -0.39
N VAL A 101 4.94 -8.24 -0.20
CA VAL A 101 4.61 -9.35 0.71
C VAL A 101 5.76 -9.45 1.69
N GLU A 102 5.45 -9.41 2.98
CA GLU A 102 6.44 -9.47 4.06
C GLU A 102 6.04 -10.54 5.06
N ASP A 103 7.01 -11.35 5.49
CA ASP A 103 6.89 -12.16 6.70
C ASP A 103 7.46 -11.39 7.90
N PHE A 104 6.56 -10.82 8.69
CA PHE A 104 6.93 -10.00 9.85
C PHE A 104 7.15 -10.81 11.13
N ARG A 105 6.87 -12.13 11.13
CA ARG A 105 7.05 -12.96 12.34
C ARG A 105 8.52 -13.11 12.71
N ARG A 106 9.42 -12.95 11.72
CA ARG A 106 10.88 -13.05 11.87
C ARG A 106 11.29 -14.31 12.61
N ASP A 107 10.57 -15.40 12.38
CA ASP A 107 10.87 -16.73 12.89
C ASP A 107 11.28 -17.63 11.72
N PHE A 108 12.12 -18.63 11.97
CA PHE A 108 12.61 -19.53 10.90
C PHE A 108 11.53 -20.51 10.43
N GLU A 109 10.36 -20.58 11.08
CA GLU A 109 9.29 -21.50 10.72
C GLU A 109 8.33 -20.87 9.72
N SER A 110 7.96 -19.60 9.90
CA SER A 110 7.13 -18.83 8.99
C SER A 110 7.81 -18.61 7.65
N ALA A 111 9.14 -18.53 7.63
CA ALA A 111 9.95 -18.48 6.42
C ALA A 111 9.86 -19.76 5.57
N LYS A 112 9.51 -20.91 6.17
CA LYS A 112 9.29 -22.20 5.46
C LYS A 112 7.89 -22.30 4.85
N ILE A 113 7.03 -21.32 5.09
CA ILE A 113 5.67 -21.28 4.54
C ILE A 113 5.65 -20.34 3.34
N VAL A 114 4.95 -20.73 2.28
CA VAL A 114 4.77 -19.89 1.11
C VAL A 114 3.74 -18.80 1.42
N HIS A 115 4.17 -17.54 1.27
CA HIS A 115 3.31 -16.35 1.33
C HIS A 115 3.14 -15.79 -0.07
N ARG A 116 1.89 -15.70 -0.55
CA ARG A 116 1.59 -15.23 -1.91
C ARG A 116 0.45 -14.23 -1.91
N ALA A 117 0.61 -13.17 -2.69
CA ALA A 117 -0.44 -12.21 -2.99
C ALA A 117 -0.61 -12.03 -4.51
N SER A 118 -1.82 -11.65 -4.91
CA SER A 118 -2.15 -11.26 -6.28
C SER A 118 -2.68 -9.83 -6.29
N TYR A 119 -2.12 -9.01 -7.19
CA TYR A 119 -2.45 -7.59 -7.35
C TYR A 119 -3.03 -7.37 -8.73
N GLY A 120 -4.34 -7.13 -8.79
CA GLY A 120 -5.06 -6.98 -10.03
C GLY A 120 -5.68 -5.59 -10.18
N ASN A 121 -6.03 -5.25 -11.43
CA ASN A 121 -6.85 -4.07 -11.75
C ASN A 121 -6.36 -2.75 -11.12
N GLY A 122 -5.04 -2.51 -11.15
CA GLY A 122 -4.45 -1.25 -10.67
C GLY A 122 -4.72 -0.09 -11.64
N TRP A 123 -5.14 1.05 -11.07
CA TRP A 123 -5.40 2.31 -11.78
C TRP A 123 -4.81 3.48 -11.01
N VAL A 124 -4.36 4.50 -11.74
CA VAL A 124 -3.86 5.75 -11.17
C VAL A 124 -4.53 6.93 -11.87
N LEU A 125 -5.00 7.91 -11.09
CA LEU A 125 -5.45 9.19 -11.63
C LEU A 125 -4.23 10.08 -11.81
N ASP A 126 -3.90 10.41 -13.05
CA ASP A 126 -2.78 11.30 -13.34
C ASP A 126 -3.09 12.75 -12.95
N LEU A 127 -2.07 13.61 -12.93
CA LEU A 127 -2.20 15.03 -12.58
C LEU A 127 -3.03 15.84 -13.58
N LYS A 128 -3.39 15.26 -14.73
CA LYS A 128 -4.31 15.86 -15.72
C LYS A 128 -5.75 15.40 -15.51
N GLY A 129 -6.03 14.66 -14.44
CA GLY A 129 -7.36 14.15 -14.11
C GLY A 129 -7.79 12.97 -14.97
N LYS A 130 -6.85 12.22 -15.55
CA LYS A 130 -7.17 11.04 -16.37
C LYS A 130 -6.75 9.75 -15.68
N TRP A 131 -7.68 8.81 -15.59
CA TRP A 131 -7.41 7.45 -15.11
C TRP A 131 -6.55 6.70 -16.12
N GLN A 132 -5.42 6.16 -15.65
CA GLN A 132 -4.47 5.35 -16.40
C GLN A 132 -4.36 3.96 -15.77
N PRO A 133 -4.36 2.90 -16.58
CA PRO A 133 -4.14 1.55 -16.06
C PRO A 133 -2.67 1.36 -15.68
N MET A 134 -2.42 0.71 -14.55
CA MET A 134 -1.06 0.29 -14.15
C MET A 134 -0.70 -1.02 -14.86
N LEU A 135 0.04 -0.91 -15.96
CA LEU A 135 0.38 -2.04 -16.83
C LEU A 135 1.77 -2.62 -16.62
N ASN A 136 2.64 -1.91 -15.92
CA ASN A 136 4.02 -2.29 -15.70
C ASN A 136 4.32 -2.33 -14.20
N ALA A 137 5.17 -3.27 -13.79
CA ALA A 137 5.70 -3.36 -12.44
C ALA A 137 7.18 -3.77 -12.50
N ASN A 138 7.96 -3.36 -11.51
CA ASN A 138 9.34 -3.84 -11.35
C ASN A 138 9.36 -4.84 -10.19
N PHE A 139 9.97 -6.00 -10.42
CA PHE A 139 10.17 -6.99 -9.36
C PHE A 139 11.45 -6.64 -8.58
N THR A 140 11.33 -6.40 -7.28
CA THR A 140 12.44 -6.02 -6.40
C THR A 140 12.50 -6.94 -5.18
N GLY A 141 13.65 -6.96 -4.50
CA GLY A 141 13.84 -7.60 -3.21
C GLY A 141 14.35 -6.59 -2.18
N ASP A 142 14.29 -6.94 -0.92
CA ASP A 142 15.00 -6.24 0.15
C ASP A 142 16.44 -6.79 0.28
N ASP A 143 17.15 -6.38 1.33
CA ASP A 143 18.52 -6.83 1.60
C ASP A 143 18.60 -8.23 2.24
N THR A 144 17.46 -8.94 2.35
CA THR A 144 17.43 -10.29 2.93
C THR A 144 18.14 -11.28 1.99
N PRO A 145 19.08 -12.12 2.46
CA PRO A 145 19.82 -13.06 1.59
C PRO A 145 18.97 -14.16 0.94
N SER A 146 17.73 -14.34 1.39
CA SER A 146 16.82 -15.36 0.88
C SER A 146 16.52 -15.13 -0.60
N THR A 147 16.63 -16.19 -1.39
CA THR A 147 16.32 -16.16 -2.84
C THR A 147 14.97 -16.82 -3.15
N ASN A 148 14.22 -17.21 -2.12
CA ASN A 148 12.95 -17.92 -2.22
C ASN A 148 11.82 -16.94 -2.55
N VAL A 149 11.92 -16.31 -3.72
CA VAL A 149 11.00 -15.28 -4.21
C VAL A 149 10.64 -15.55 -5.66
N ASP A 150 9.39 -15.29 -6.03
CA ASP A 150 8.96 -15.28 -7.43
C ASP A 150 7.89 -14.20 -7.64
N ALA A 151 7.86 -13.64 -8.84
CA ALA A 151 6.86 -12.67 -9.24
C ALA A 151 6.62 -12.76 -10.73
N GLY A 152 5.43 -12.40 -11.17
CA GLY A 152 5.12 -12.42 -12.58
C GLY A 152 3.74 -11.90 -12.94
N PRO A 153 3.49 -11.72 -14.24
CA PRO A 153 2.17 -11.38 -14.74
C PRO A 153 1.19 -12.54 -14.52
N ILE A 154 -0.06 -12.20 -14.22
CA ILE A 154 -1.22 -13.10 -14.22
C ILE A 154 -2.34 -12.43 -15.00
N PRO A 155 -3.42 -13.15 -15.40
CA PRO A 155 -4.56 -12.52 -16.03
C PRO A 155 -5.10 -11.34 -15.19
N GLY A 156 -5.03 -10.13 -15.76
CA GLY A 156 -5.52 -8.91 -15.12
C GLY A 156 -4.62 -8.30 -14.03
N GLY A 157 -3.40 -8.82 -13.81
CA GLY A 157 -2.56 -8.37 -12.70
C GLY A 157 -1.15 -8.94 -12.65
N PHE A 158 -0.59 -8.93 -11.44
CA PHE A 158 0.69 -9.53 -11.09
C PHE A 158 0.54 -10.37 -9.82
N PHE A 159 1.46 -11.30 -9.59
CA PHE A 159 1.63 -11.93 -8.28
C PHE A 159 3.01 -11.62 -7.70
N LEU A 160 3.11 -11.71 -6.38
CA LEU A 160 4.36 -11.75 -5.63
C LEU A 160 4.28 -12.91 -4.64
N GLN A 161 5.36 -13.67 -4.53
CA GLN A 161 5.48 -14.81 -3.64
C GLN A 161 6.84 -14.81 -2.95
N THR A 162 6.86 -15.19 -1.67
CA THR A 162 8.08 -15.41 -0.88
C THR A 162 7.90 -16.58 0.08
N GLY A 163 9.01 -17.13 0.58
CA GLY A 163 9.02 -18.19 1.60
C GLY A 163 8.77 -19.59 1.06
N GLY A 164 8.90 -20.59 1.94
CA GLY A 164 8.82 -22.01 1.60
C GLY A 164 9.77 -22.42 0.48
N ASP A 165 9.40 -23.43 -0.31
CA ASP A 165 10.22 -23.92 -1.43
C ASP A 165 10.04 -23.09 -2.72
N THR A 166 9.74 -21.79 -2.57
CA THR A 166 9.60 -20.88 -3.71
C THR A 166 10.89 -20.83 -4.51
N VAL A 167 10.77 -21.03 -5.83
CA VAL A 167 11.88 -20.87 -6.78
C VAL A 167 11.52 -19.78 -7.76
N GLN A 168 12.42 -18.83 -7.97
CA GLN A 168 12.30 -17.79 -8.98
C GLN A 168 12.27 -18.41 -10.38
N LYS A 169 11.08 -18.55 -10.97
CA LYS A 169 10.90 -19.18 -12.29
C LYS A 169 10.22 -18.26 -13.30
N THR A 170 9.51 -17.23 -12.84
CA THR A 170 8.65 -16.43 -13.70
C THR A 170 9.32 -15.15 -14.17
N THR A 171 9.81 -14.32 -13.25
CA THR A 171 10.53 -13.08 -13.58
C THR A 171 11.84 -13.04 -12.81
N LYS A 172 12.93 -12.66 -13.47
CA LYS A 172 14.21 -12.42 -12.81
C LYS A 172 14.06 -11.29 -11.79
N LEU A 173 14.65 -11.41 -10.60
CA LEU A 173 14.74 -10.31 -9.64
C LEU A 173 15.36 -9.08 -10.32
N TRP A 174 14.83 -7.89 -10.02
CA TRP A 174 15.15 -6.61 -10.70
C TRP A 174 14.65 -6.53 -12.14
N GLY A 175 13.85 -7.49 -12.58
CA GLY A 175 13.21 -7.52 -13.89
C GLY A 175 11.93 -6.68 -13.94
N LYS A 176 11.57 -6.27 -15.15
CA LYS A 176 10.30 -5.62 -15.45
C LYS A 176 9.24 -6.65 -15.81
N MET A 177 8.04 -6.47 -15.30
CA MET A 177 6.84 -7.24 -15.63
C MET A 177 5.84 -6.33 -16.34
N THR A 178 5.15 -6.90 -17.33
CA THR A 178 4.11 -6.21 -18.10
C THR A 178 2.88 -7.08 -18.16
N ARG A 179 1.69 -6.46 -18.07
CA ARG A 179 0.40 -7.10 -18.33
C ARG A 179 -0.34 -6.38 -19.45
N GLU A 180 -1.28 -7.07 -20.07
CA GLU A 180 -2.20 -6.44 -21.02
C GLU A 180 -3.16 -5.46 -20.33
N ALA A 181 -3.52 -4.41 -21.05
CA ALA A 181 -4.58 -3.50 -20.65
C ALA A 181 -5.94 -4.20 -20.80
N LYS A 182 -6.77 -4.13 -19.76
CA LYS A 182 -8.13 -4.66 -19.80
C LYS A 182 -9.03 -3.89 -18.85
N GLY A 183 -10.24 -3.58 -19.34
CA GLY A 183 -11.30 -2.95 -18.56
C GLY A 183 -11.19 -1.43 -18.46
N ASN A 184 -12.15 -0.86 -17.72
CA ASN A 184 -12.24 0.55 -17.36
C ASN A 184 -11.86 0.72 -15.88
N PRO A 185 -11.52 1.95 -15.42
CA PRO A 185 -11.39 2.18 -13.99
C PRO A 185 -12.70 1.78 -13.28
N PRO A 186 -12.63 1.28 -12.05
CA PRO A 186 -13.84 1.00 -11.27
C PRO A 186 -14.79 2.19 -11.25
N GLU A 187 -16.09 1.93 -11.35
CA GLU A 187 -17.10 2.99 -11.34
C GLU A 187 -17.15 3.70 -9.98
N GLY A 188 -17.45 4.99 -10.00
CA GLY A 188 -17.67 5.78 -8.79
C GLY A 188 -16.42 6.16 -8.00
N LEU A 189 -15.21 5.87 -8.49
CA LEU A 189 -13.97 6.30 -7.83
C LEU A 189 -13.84 7.81 -7.69
N ASP A 190 -14.39 8.58 -8.64
CA ASP A 190 -14.34 10.04 -8.59
C ASP A 190 -15.10 10.60 -7.37
N LYS A 191 -16.09 9.86 -6.83
CA LYS A 191 -16.81 10.24 -5.62
C LYS A 191 -15.95 10.14 -4.34
N LEU A 192 -14.83 9.44 -4.41
CA LEU A 192 -13.86 9.31 -3.31
C LEU A 192 -12.81 10.41 -3.34
N LEU A 193 -12.69 11.15 -4.46
CA LEU A 193 -11.76 12.25 -4.57
C LEU A 193 -12.21 13.38 -3.64
N ARG A 194 -11.40 13.68 -2.64
CA ARG A 194 -11.64 14.82 -1.77
C ARG A 194 -11.37 16.12 -2.54
N PRO A 195 -12.25 17.13 -2.45
CA PRO A 195 -12.03 18.46 -3.00
C PRO A 195 -10.83 19.10 -2.31
#